data_AF-A0A644VKU2-F1
#
_entry.id   AF-A0A644VKU2-F1
#
_cell.length_a   1.000
_cell.length_b   1.000
_cell.length_c   1.000
_cell.angle_alpha   90.00
_cell.angle_beta   90.00
_cell.angle_gamma   90.00
#
_symmetry.space_group_name_H-M   'P 1'
#
loop_
_entity.id
_entity.type
_entity.pdbx_description
1 polymer ?
#
loop_
_entity_poly.entity_id
_entity_poly.type
_entity_poly.pdbx_seq_one_letter_code
_entity_poly.pdbx_strand_id
1 'polypeptide(L)'
;MADEPRNLVDEVEEESSPRPVRTSEKKKSRKGALLFLFLFLAAGAAAGLHVSGSWDARPVLYWSVPRIPWVGKDLATALGIPREYSLTAEQRRAIELQRWNDRLNEKERELDEREKRLSVLSADLGARSSAVEKIEAEQAAAQMKPPENRQEEKEYLDMLMKTYQEISPRRAALILEQLREDLAVKLLEGMPQDARASILGRMEAVRAARLTERLAAGGSR
;
A
#
# COMPACT_ATOMS: atom_id res chain seq x y z
N MET A 1 -45.19 -9.24 -105.18
CA MET A 1 -45.60 -10.65 -105.14
C MET A 1 -46.19 -10.90 -103.75
N ALA A 2 -47.39 -11.48 -103.70
CA ALA A 2 -48.18 -11.86 -102.52
C ALA A 2 -47.40 -12.79 -101.54
N ASP A 3 -47.72 -12.98 -100.26
CA ASP A 3 -49.02 -13.35 -99.65
C ASP A 3 -49.11 -12.95 -98.15
N GLU A 4 -50.22 -12.28 -97.83
CA GLU A 4 -51.24 -12.42 -96.75
C GLU A 4 -51.06 -13.29 -95.45
N PRO A 5 -51.99 -13.19 -94.44
CA PRO A 5 -51.66 -12.73 -93.07
C PRO A 5 -52.21 -13.66 -91.96
N ARG A 6 -52.18 -13.24 -90.69
CA ARG A 6 -53.16 -13.72 -89.67
C ARG A 6 -53.60 -12.59 -88.73
N ASN A 7 -54.88 -12.28 -88.83
CA ASN A 7 -55.71 -11.53 -87.88
C ASN A 7 -55.99 -12.35 -86.61
N LEU A 8 -56.36 -11.65 -85.52
CA LEU A 8 -57.59 -11.83 -84.71
C LEU A 8 -57.52 -10.83 -83.53
N VAL A 9 -58.21 -9.67 -83.63
CA VAL A 9 -59.60 -9.39 -83.12
C VAL A 9 -59.55 -9.04 -81.62
N ASP A 10 -59.64 -7.77 -81.19
CA ASP A 10 -60.77 -6.80 -81.09
C ASP A 10 -61.10 -6.61 -79.58
N GLU A 11 -61.02 -5.39 -79.03
CA GLU A 11 -62.15 -4.43 -78.84
C GLU A 11 -62.85 -4.73 -77.47
N VAL A 12 -63.14 -3.82 -76.52
CA VAL A 12 -64.08 -2.69 -76.52
C VAL A 12 -64.00 -1.98 -75.13
N GLU A 13 -64.16 -0.66 -75.10
CA GLU A 13 -64.35 0.29 -73.97
C GLU A 13 -65.76 0.12 -73.30
N GLU A 14 -66.17 0.59 -72.12
CA GLU A 14 -66.40 1.98 -71.71
C GLU A 14 -67.19 2.00 -70.35
N GLU A 15 -67.03 3.10 -69.61
CA GLU A 15 -67.68 3.72 -68.43
C GLU A 15 -68.94 3.19 -67.68
N SER A 16 -68.94 3.28 -66.32
CA SER A 16 -69.66 4.32 -65.53
C SER A 16 -69.93 3.99 -64.02
N SER A 17 -69.50 4.92 -63.14
CA SER A 17 -70.06 5.37 -61.83
C SER A 17 -70.24 4.45 -60.58
N PRO A 18 -70.21 5.04 -59.35
CA PRO A 18 -69.54 4.45 -58.17
C PRO A 18 -70.46 3.67 -57.22
N ARG A 19 -69.88 2.70 -56.48
CA ARG A 19 -70.57 1.88 -55.46
C ARG A 19 -69.84 1.92 -54.10
N PRO A 20 -70.56 1.78 -52.98
CA PRO A 20 -70.11 2.19 -51.65
C PRO A 20 -69.02 1.28 -51.07
N VAL A 21 -68.14 1.87 -50.26
CA VAL A 21 -67.07 1.20 -49.51
C VAL A 21 -67.67 0.15 -48.58
N ARG A 22 -67.44 -1.13 -48.89
CA ARG A 22 -67.73 -2.25 -47.98
C ARG A 22 -66.62 -2.33 -46.94
N THR A 23 -66.90 -1.96 -45.70
CA THR A 23 -66.07 -2.33 -44.55
C THR A 23 -66.16 -3.85 -44.38
N SER A 24 -65.09 -4.56 -44.68
CA SER A 24 -65.01 -5.99 -44.40
C SER A 24 -64.87 -6.18 -42.88
N GLU A 25 -65.87 -6.81 -42.26
CA GLU A 25 -65.75 -7.27 -40.88
C GLU A 25 -64.61 -8.30 -40.79
N LYS A 26 -63.55 -7.96 -40.05
CA LYS A 26 -62.45 -8.87 -39.77
C LYS A 26 -62.97 -10.02 -38.91
N LYS A 27 -63.24 -11.18 -39.51
CA LYS A 27 -63.51 -12.42 -38.77
C LYS A 27 -62.32 -12.73 -37.85
N LYS A 28 -62.55 -12.65 -36.53
CA LYS A 28 -61.59 -13.07 -35.49
C LYS A 28 -61.10 -14.50 -35.78
N SER A 29 -59.78 -14.64 -35.92
CA SER A 29 -59.12 -15.95 -36.09
C SER A 29 -59.32 -16.80 -34.83
N ARG A 30 -60.27 -17.73 -34.88
CA ARG A 30 -60.54 -18.68 -33.78
C ARG A 30 -59.32 -19.54 -33.43
N LYS A 31 -58.41 -19.77 -34.39
CA LYS A 31 -57.19 -20.56 -34.21
C LYS A 31 -56.22 -19.91 -33.22
N GLY A 32 -56.06 -18.58 -33.26
CA GLY A 32 -55.20 -17.87 -32.31
C GLY A 32 -55.75 -17.91 -30.88
N ALA A 33 -57.07 -17.78 -30.72
CA ALA A 33 -57.74 -17.90 -29.43
C ALA A 33 -57.61 -19.32 -28.84
N LEU A 34 -57.73 -20.36 -29.68
CA LEU A 34 -57.54 -21.75 -29.27
C LEU A 34 -56.10 -22.03 -28.82
N LEU A 35 -55.10 -21.49 -29.51
CA LEU A 35 -53.69 -21.66 -29.14
C LEU A 35 -53.37 -20.97 -27.80
N PHE A 36 -53.87 -19.75 -27.60
CA PHE A 36 -53.73 -19.05 -26.31
C PHE A 36 -54.38 -19.83 -25.16
N LEU A 37 -55.60 -20.35 -25.37
CA LEU A 37 -56.29 -21.17 -24.38
C LEU A 37 -55.50 -22.45 -24.06
N PHE A 38 -54.91 -23.10 -25.07
CA PHE A 38 -54.07 -24.27 -24.85
C PHE A 38 -52.82 -23.95 -24.02
N LEU A 39 -52.11 -22.85 -24.31
CA LEU A 39 -50.94 -22.42 -23.53
C LEU A 39 -51.31 -22.12 -22.07
N PHE A 40 -52.45 -21.47 -21.85
CA PHE A 40 -52.94 -21.18 -20.49
C PHE A 40 -53.26 -22.48 -19.72
N LEU A 41 -53.90 -23.44 -20.39
CA LEU A 41 -54.24 -24.73 -19.80
C LEU A 41 -52.98 -25.56 -19.50
N ALA A 42 -51.98 -25.53 -20.39
CA ALA A 42 -50.68 -26.15 -20.18
C ALA A 42 -49.91 -25.52 -19.01
N ALA A 43 -49.94 -24.17 -18.89
CA ALA A 43 -49.35 -23.46 -17.75
C ALA A 43 -50.03 -23.82 -16.43
N GLY A 44 -51.36 -23.97 -16.42
CA GLY A 44 -52.12 -24.44 -15.27
C GLY A 44 -51.77 -25.88 -14.86
N ALA A 45 -51.66 -26.80 -15.83
CA ALA A 45 -51.24 -28.18 -15.57
C ALA A 45 -49.80 -28.26 -15.02
N ALA A 46 -48.89 -27.47 -15.59
CA ALA A 46 -47.52 -27.30 -15.11
C ALA A 46 -47.47 -26.80 -13.65
N ALA A 47 -48.27 -25.78 -13.33
CA ALA A 47 -48.39 -25.26 -11.96
C ALA A 47 -48.97 -26.32 -11.01
N GLY A 48 -49.97 -27.09 -11.46
CA GLY A 48 -50.54 -28.21 -10.70
C GLY A 48 -49.52 -29.30 -10.38
N LEU A 49 -48.72 -29.72 -11.37
CA LEU A 49 -47.63 -30.68 -11.20
C LEU A 49 -46.52 -30.17 -10.28
N HIS A 50 -46.30 -28.85 -10.27
CA HIS A 50 -45.34 -28.25 -9.37
C HIS A 50 -45.81 -28.27 -7.92
N VAL A 51 -47.07 -27.89 -7.68
CA VAL A 51 -47.69 -27.92 -6.35
C VAL A 51 -47.85 -29.35 -5.84
N SER A 52 -48.11 -30.33 -6.72
CA SER A 52 -48.17 -31.75 -6.34
C SER A 52 -46.80 -32.36 -6.02
N GLY A 53 -45.70 -31.62 -6.23
CA GLY A 53 -44.33 -32.09 -6.01
C GLY A 53 -43.84 -33.09 -7.06
N SER A 54 -44.63 -33.34 -8.10
CA SER A 54 -44.28 -34.27 -9.18
C SER A 54 -43.27 -33.67 -10.16
N TRP A 55 -43.12 -32.34 -10.16
CA TRP A 55 -42.15 -31.63 -11.00
C TRP A 55 -41.63 -30.35 -10.31
N ASP A 56 -40.34 -30.03 -10.43
CA ASP A 56 -39.80 -28.77 -9.92
C ASP A 56 -39.71 -27.70 -11.01
N ALA A 57 -40.60 -26.71 -10.96
CA ALA A 57 -40.64 -25.60 -11.90
C ALA A 57 -39.68 -24.46 -11.53
N ARG A 58 -39.06 -24.47 -10.33
CA ARG A 58 -38.15 -23.39 -9.86
C ARG A 58 -37.00 -23.10 -10.83
N PRO A 59 -36.29 -24.10 -11.40
CA PRO A 59 -35.19 -23.82 -12.33
C PRO A 59 -35.64 -23.06 -13.58
N VAL A 60 -36.82 -23.40 -14.11
CA VAL A 60 -37.39 -22.77 -15.30
C VAL A 60 -37.91 -21.38 -14.96
N LEU A 61 -38.61 -21.23 -13.84
CA LEU A 61 -39.13 -19.94 -13.36
C LEU A 61 -38.00 -18.95 -13.08
N TYR A 62 -36.93 -19.37 -12.40
CA TYR A 62 -35.82 -18.48 -12.03
C TYR A 62 -35.02 -18.00 -13.24
N TRP A 63 -34.98 -18.80 -14.31
CA TRP A 63 -34.33 -18.40 -15.55
C TRP A 63 -35.23 -17.55 -16.45
N SER A 64 -36.52 -17.87 -16.53
CA SER A 64 -37.44 -17.25 -17.50
C SER A 64 -38.09 -15.97 -16.98
N VAL A 65 -38.59 -15.96 -15.75
CA VAL A 65 -39.35 -14.82 -15.18
C VAL A 65 -38.54 -13.52 -15.16
N PRO A 66 -37.25 -13.51 -14.73
CA PRO A 66 -36.49 -12.26 -14.70
C PRO A 66 -36.11 -11.71 -16.09
N ARG A 67 -36.18 -12.54 -17.15
CA ARG A 67 -35.85 -12.11 -18.52
C ARG A 67 -37.01 -11.42 -19.24
N ILE A 68 -38.21 -11.46 -18.69
CA ILE A 68 -39.39 -10.84 -19.31
C ILE A 68 -39.23 -9.31 -19.28
N PRO A 69 -39.27 -8.62 -20.43
CA PRO A 69 -39.14 -7.18 -20.47
C PRO A 69 -40.32 -6.50 -19.75
N TRP A 70 -40.03 -5.34 -19.15
CA TRP A 70 -40.95 -4.46 -18.40
C TRP A 70 -41.52 -5.01 -17.08
N VAL A 71 -41.94 -6.27 -17.00
CA VAL A 71 -42.65 -6.83 -15.82
C VAL A 71 -41.89 -7.94 -15.09
N GLY A 72 -40.74 -8.39 -15.60
CA GLY A 72 -39.99 -9.51 -15.02
C GLY A 72 -39.51 -9.28 -13.59
N LYS A 73 -39.18 -8.04 -13.21
CA LYS A 73 -38.73 -7.68 -11.85
C LYS A 73 -39.84 -7.76 -10.81
N ASP A 74 -41.00 -7.21 -11.15
CA ASP A 74 -42.18 -7.21 -10.28
C ASP A 74 -42.72 -8.63 -10.12
N LEU A 75 -42.73 -9.40 -11.21
CA LEU A 75 -43.14 -10.80 -11.21
C LEU A 75 -42.16 -11.69 -10.42
N ALA A 76 -40.84 -11.47 -10.56
CA ALA A 76 -39.84 -12.19 -9.76
C ALA A 76 -40.00 -11.91 -8.27
N THR A 77 -40.33 -10.67 -7.91
CA THR A 77 -40.61 -10.27 -6.52
C THR A 77 -41.90 -10.92 -6.00
N ALA A 78 -42.98 -10.91 -6.79
CA ALA A 78 -44.26 -11.51 -6.43
C ALA A 78 -44.17 -13.05 -6.27
N LEU A 79 -43.33 -13.71 -7.05
CA LEU A 79 -43.09 -15.15 -7.00
C LEU A 79 -42.01 -15.56 -5.97
N GLY A 80 -41.47 -14.60 -5.19
CA GLY A 80 -40.48 -14.88 -4.15
C GLY A 80 -39.12 -15.37 -4.69
N ILE A 81 -38.75 -15.01 -5.92
CA ILE A 81 -37.49 -15.42 -6.54
C ILE A 81 -36.33 -14.66 -5.85
N PRO A 82 -35.25 -15.35 -5.41
CA PRO A 82 -34.13 -14.69 -4.74
C PRO A 82 -33.50 -13.60 -5.61
N ARG A 83 -33.15 -12.45 -5.00
CA ARG A 83 -32.67 -11.27 -5.72
C ARG A 83 -31.48 -11.56 -6.61
N GLU A 84 -30.57 -12.45 -6.20
CA GLU A 84 -29.37 -12.85 -6.93
C GLU A 84 -29.67 -13.40 -8.35
N TYR A 85 -30.81 -14.08 -8.54
CA TYR A 85 -31.25 -14.61 -9.84
C TYR A 85 -32.04 -13.60 -10.67
N SER A 86 -32.49 -12.50 -10.05
CA SER A 86 -33.22 -11.41 -10.72
C SER A 86 -32.32 -10.27 -11.22
N LEU A 87 -31.04 -10.28 -10.80
CA LEU A 87 -30.08 -9.24 -11.21
C LEU A 87 -29.67 -9.39 -12.67
N THR A 88 -29.74 -8.29 -13.40
CA THR A 88 -29.12 -8.17 -14.72
C THR A 88 -27.58 -8.18 -14.60
N ALA A 89 -26.89 -8.49 -15.70
CA ALA A 89 -25.43 -8.48 -15.74
C ALA A 89 -24.81 -7.10 -15.42
N GLU A 90 -25.54 -6.02 -15.71
CA GLU A 90 -25.12 -4.65 -15.36
C GLU A 90 -25.25 -4.37 -13.86
N GLN A 91 -26.37 -4.77 -13.25
CA GLN A 91 -26.59 -4.59 -11.82
C GLN A 91 -25.59 -5.39 -10.97
N ARG A 92 -25.22 -6.61 -11.40
CA ARG A 92 -24.14 -7.37 -10.75
C ARG A 92 -22.79 -6.64 -10.80
N ARG A 93 -22.42 -6.15 -11.99
CA ARG A 93 -21.18 -5.37 -12.17
C ARG A 93 -21.15 -4.10 -11.30
N ALA A 94 -22.28 -3.39 -11.18
CA ALA A 94 -22.37 -2.21 -10.34
C ALA A 94 -22.12 -2.53 -8.85
N ILE A 95 -22.70 -3.63 -8.34
CA ILE A 95 -22.49 -4.08 -6.95
C ILE A 95 -21.03 -4.50 -6.72
N GLU A 96 -20.42 -5.20 -7.67
CA GLU A 96 -19.01 -5.61 -7.59
C GLU A 96 -18.07 -4.40 -7.56
N LEU A 97 -18.29 -3.42 -8.44
CA LEU A 97 -17.53 -2.17 -8.47
C LEU A 97 -17.68 -1.39 -7.16
N GLN A 98 -18.90 -1.28 -6.64
CA GLN A 98 -19.14 -0.62 -5.37
C GLN A 98 -18.36 -1.31 -4.23
N ARG A 99 -18.45 -2.64 -4.12
CA ARG A 99 -17.70 -3.40 -3.11
C ARG A 99 -16.18 -3.24 -3.27
N TRP A 100 -15.69 -3.14 -4.50
CA TRP A 100 -14.27 -2.92 -4.76
C TRP A 100 -13.84 -1.51 -4.34
N ASN A 101 -14.65 -0.50 -4.66
CA ASN A 101 -14.44 0.88 -4.26
C ASN A 101 -14.45 1.03 -2.72
N ASP A 102 -15.40 0.40 -2.04
CA ASP A 102 -15.48 0.41 -0.58
C ASP A 102 -14.22 -0.19 0.06
N ARG A 103 -13.70 -1.29 -0.48
CA ARG A 103 -12.43 -1.89 -0.03
C ARG A 103 -11.22 -0.99 -0.30
N LEU A 104 -11.24 -0.27 -1.42
CA LEU A 104 -10.15 0.63 -1.78
C LEU A 104 -10.11 1.84 -0.85
N ASN A 105 -11.28 2.43 -0.58
CA ASN A 105 -11.44 3.53 0.38
C ASN A 105 -11.01 3.12 1.79
N GLU A 106 -11.33 1.90 2.23
CA GLU A 106 -10.91 1.41 3.53
C GLU A 106 -9.39 1.26 3.64
N LYS A 107 -8.75 0.73 2.58
CA LYS A 107 -7.29 0.63 2.51
C LYS A 107 -6.61 2.00 2.46
N GLU A 108 -7.20 2.96 1.77
CA GLU A 108 -6.70 4.33 1.69
C GLU A 108 -6.71 4.99 3.08
N ARG A 109 -7.81 4.85 3.83
CA ARG A 109 -7.89 5.32 5.23
C ARG A 109 -6.85 4.65 6.12
N GLU A 110 -6.68 3.34 6.00
CA GLU A 110 -5.68 2.62 6.78
C GLU A 110 -4.25 3.10 6.47
N LEU A 111 -3.94 3.35 5.20
CA LEU A 111 -2.65 3.90 4.78
C LEU A 111 -2.43 5.31 5.33
N ASP A 112 -3.44 6.19 5.23
CA ASP A 112 -3.37 7.55 5.77
C ASP A 112 -3.11 7.55 7.29
N GLU A 113 -3.76 6.66 8.04
CA GLU A 113 -3.50 6.52 9.48
C GLU A 113 -2.08 6.04 9.77
N ARG A 114 -1.60 5.05 9.01
CA ARG A 114 -0.23 4.53 9.15
C ARG A 114 0.80 5.60 8.81
N GLU A 115 0.59 6.37 7.75
CA GLU A 115 1.49 7.46 7.35
C GLU A 115 1.56 8.55 8.42
N LYS A 116 0.43 8.95 8.99
CA LYS A 116 0.40 9.90 10.12
C LYS A 116 1.17 9.36 11.34
N ARG A 117 0.97 8.09 11.70
CA ARG A 117 1.70 7.46 12.82
C ARG A 117 3.21 7.41 12.55
N LEU A 118 3.62 7.06 11.32
CA LEU A 118 5.02 7.03 10.92
C LEU A 118 5.65 8.43 10.94
N SER A 119 4.91 9.45 10.48
CA SER A 119 5.36 10.84 10.53
C SER A 119 5.64 11.30 11.97
N VAL A 120 4.70 11.04 12.89
CA VAL A 120 4.89 11.37 14.32
C VAL A 120 6.08 10.63 14.92
N LEU A 121 6.21 9.33 14.63
CA LEU A 121 7.31 8.53 15.16
C LEU A 121 8.67 8.99 14.61
N SER A 122 8.73 9.33 13.32
CA SER A 122 9.93 9.88 12.67
C SER A 122 10.35 11.20 13.31
N ALA A 123 9.39 12.09 13.59
CA ALA A 123 9.66 13.35 14.28
C ALA A 123 10.16 13.14 15.72
N ASP A 124 9.58 12.21 16.49
CA ASP A 124 10.03 11.87 17.85
C ASP A 124 11.45 11.29 17.84
N LEU A 125 11.74 10.37 16.91
CA LEU A 125 13.08 9.81 16.75
C LEU A 125 14.11 10.88 16.38
N GLY A 126 13.78 11.79 15.47
CA GLY A 126 14.65 12.92 15.12
C GLY A 126 14.90 13.89 16.30
N ALA A 127 13.88 14.13 17.11
CA ALA A 127 14.04 14.95 18.32
C ALA A 127 14.97 14.26 19.33
N ARG A 128 14.77 12.95 19.58
CA ARG A 128 15.61 12.16 20.48
C ARG A 128 17.05 12.06 19.99
N SER A 129 17.29 11.81 18.70
CA SER A 129 18.64 11.75 18.15
C SER A 129 19.36 13.08 18.34
N SER A 130 18.70 14.20 18.04
CA SER A 130 19.28 15.53 18.25
C SER A 130 19.57 15.84 19.72
N ALA A 131 18.77 15.33 20.65
CA ALA A 131 19.00 15.48 22.07
C ALA A 131 20.21 14.66 22.53
N VAL A 132 20.34 13.42 22.05
CA VAL A 132 21.51 12.57 22.33
C VAL A 132 22.78 13.22 21.78
N GLU A 133 22.77 13.68 20.53
CA GLU A 133 23.93 14.37 19.93
C GLU A 133 24.36 15.60 20.74
N LYS A 134 23.40 16.39 21.24
CA LYS A 134 23.70 17.54 22.12
C LYS A 134 24.33 17.10 23.44
N ILE A 135 23.76 16.08 24.08
CA ILE A 135 24.30 15.54 25.35
C ILE A 135 25.71 14.99 25.13
N GLU A 136 25.95 14.25 24.04
CA GLU A 136 27.28 13.73 23.70
C GLU A 136 28.26 14.87 23.44
N ALA A 137 27.85 15.93 22.72
CA ALA A 137 28.69 17.09 22.48
C ALA A 137 29.00 17.86 23.77
N GLU A 138 28.02 18.04 24.66
CA GLU A 138 28.20 18.65 25.98
C GLU A 138 29.13 17.82 26.87
N GLN A 139 28.99 16.50 26.86
CA GLN A 139 29.89 15.59 27.58
C GLN A 139 31.31 15.63 27.02
N ALA A 140 31.48 15.62 25.71
CA ALA A 140 32.78 15.76 25.07
C ALA A 140 33.43 17.10 25.43
N ALA A 141 32.65 18.19 25.40
CA ALA A 141 33.12 19.51 25.80
C ALA A 141 33.48 19.58 27.29
N ALA A 142 32.69 18.93 28.17
CA ALA A 142 32.96 18.86 29.60
C ALA A 142 34.24 18.06 29.90
N GLN A 143 34.48 16.95 29.18
CA GLN A 143 35.72 16.17 29.30
C GLN A 143 36.95 16.91 28.79
N MET A 144 36.78 17.86 27.85
CA MET A 144 37.86 18.70 27.33
C MET A 144 38.08 19.99 28.14
N LYS A 145 37.27 20.26 29.17
CA LYS A 145 37.50 21.45 30.01
C LYS A 145 38.83 21.30 30.75
N PRO A 146 39.75 22.27 30.63
CA PRO A 146 40.97 22.26 31.43
C PRO A 146 40.60 22.38 32.92
N PRO A 147 41.35 21.70 33.81
CA PRO A 147 41.09 21.71 35.24
C PRO A 147 41.15 23.14 35.81
N GLU A 148 40.18 23.53 36.63
CA GLU A 148 40.09 24.89 37.19
C GLU A 148 40.83 25.01 38.52
N ASN A 149 41.09 23.89 39.20
CA ASN A 149 41.83 23.86 40.46
C ASN A 149 42.92 22.77 40.49
N ARG A 150 43.82 22.85 41.48
CA ARG A 150 44.96 21.92 41.63
C ARG A 150 44.56 20.47 41.89
N GLN A 151 43.36 20.23 42.43
CA GLN A 151 42.88 18.87 42.72
C GLN A 151 42.39 18.20 41.42
N GLU A 152 41.59 18.92 40.64
CA GLU A 152 41.15 18.52 39.30
C GLU A 152 42.34 18.33 38.34
N GLU A 153 43.39 19.15 38.45
CA GLU A 153 44.60 18.97 37.63
C GLU A 153 45.27 17.62 37.92
N LYS A 154 45.34 17.22 39.19
CA LYS A 154 45.89 15.91 39.57
C LYS A 154 45.01 14.77 39.07
N GLU A 155 43.70 14.86 39.27
CA GLU A 155 42.75 13.82 38.82
C GLU A 155 42.75 13.66 37.29
N TYR A 156 42.86 14.78 36.56
CA TYR A 156 42.98 14.79 35.11
C TYR A 156 44.30 14.17 34.63
N LEU A 157 45.42 14.51 35.27
CA LEU A 157 46.71 13.89 34.98
C LEU A 157 46.72 12.39 35.27
N ASP A 158 46.12 11.96 36.38
CA ASP A 158 45.98 10.54 36.76
C ASP A 158 45.13 9.76 35.74
N MET A 159 44.04 10.36 35.26
CA MET A 159 43.18 9.78 34.22
C MET A 159 43.97 9.58 32.92
N LEU A 160 44.61 10.65 32.43
CA LEU A 160 45.41 10.60 31.20
C LEU A 160 46.53 9.55 31.32
N MET A 161 47.21 9.53 32.47
CA MET A 161 48.25 8.56 32.77
C MET A 161 47.72 7.12 32.65
N LYS A 162 46.56 6.80 33.24
CA LYS A 162 45.93 5.48 33.13
C LYS A 162 45.58 5.14 31.68
N THR A 163 44.97 6.06 30.94
CA THR A 163 44.63 5.87 29.52
C THR A 163 45.87 5.54 28.69
N TYR A 164 46.98 6.25 28.91
CA TYR A 164 48.22 6.00 28.19
C TYR A 164 48.94 4.72 28.63
N GLN A 165 48.69 4.22 29.84
CA GLN A 165 49.16 2.90 30.30
C GLN A 165 48.36 1.74 29.69
N GLU A 166 47.07 1.94 29.42
CA GLU A 166 46.19 0.91 28.84
C GLU A 166 46.43 0.70 27.34
N ILE A 167 46.88 1.73 26.61
CA ILE A 167 47.24 1.59 25.20
C ILE A 167 48.65 1.01 25.01
N SER A 168 48.96 0.53 23.79
CA SER A 168 50.27 -0.05 23.53
C SER A 168 51.40 0.98 23.69
N PRO A 169 52.57 0.60 24.25
CA PRO A 169 53.68 1.53 24.50
C PRO A 169 54.15 2.28 23.24
N ARG A 170 54.03 1.66 22.05
CA ARG A 170 54.37 2.30 20.77
C ARG A 170 53.38 3.41 20.39
N ARG A 171 52.09 3.21 20.64
CA ARG A 171 51.07 4.25 20.38
C ARG A 171 51.17 5.38 21.38
N ALA A 172 51.39 5.07 22.66
CA ALA A 172 51.65 6.07 23.68
C ALA A 172 52.87 6.94 23.31
N ALA A 173 53.99 6.33 22.92
CA ALA A 173 55.19 7.05 22.48
C ALA A 173 54.89 8.10 21.39
N LEU A 174 54.20 7.69 20.32
CA LEU A 174 53.83 8.59 19.21
C LEU A 174 52.94 9.76 19.67
N ILE A 175 52.02 9.53 20.61
CA ILE A 175 51.15 10.59 21.13
C ILE A 175 51.94 11.54 22.04
N LEU A 176 52.73 11.01 22.97
CA LEU A 176 53.54 11.83 23.89
C LEU A 176 54.61 12.66 23.16
N GLU A 177 55.12 12.21 22.01
CA GLU A 177 55.99 13.01 21.14
C GLU A 177 55.29 14.24 20.53
N GLN A 178 53.97 14.20 20.38
CA GLN A 178 53.21 15.32 19.85
C GLN A 178 52.71 16.27 20.95
N LEU A 179 52.80 15.88 22.22
CA LEU A 179 52.44 16.73 23.34
C LEU A 179 53.48 17.83 23.59
N ARG A 180 53.03 18.90 24.26
CA ARG A 180 53.93 19.91 24.83
C ARG A 180 54.85 19.27 25.85
N GLU A 181 56.09 19.70 25.85
CA GLU A 181 57.18 19.05 26.58
C GLU A 181 56.96 19.05 28.11
N ASP A 182 56.41 20.14 28.66
CA ASP A 182 56.03 20.27 30.07
C ASP A 182 54.94 19.27 30.50
N LEU A 183 53.92 19.09 29.67
CA LEU A 183 52.84 18.15 29.92
C LEU A 183 53.31 16.70 29.81
N ALA A 184 54.12 16.40 28.79
CA ALA A 184 54.72 15.08 28.61
C ALA A 184 55.59 14.67 29.82
N VAL A 185 56.38 15.60 30.36
CA VAL A 185 57.17 15.37 31.58
C VAL A 185 56.27 15.09 32.78
N LYS A 186 55.25 15.91 33.05
CA LYS A 186 54.30 15.69 34.17
C LYS A 186 53.62 14.32 34.09
N LEU A 187 53.19 13.91 32.89
CA LEU A 187 52.57 12.61 32.64
C LEU A 187 53.55 11.45 32.88
N LEU A 188 54.76 11.56 32.34
CA LEU A 188 55.78 10.53 32.51
C LEU A 188 56.23 10.42 33.96
N GLU A 189 56.33 11.53 34.70
CA GLU A 189 56.72 11.57 36.11
C GLU A 189 55.76 10.76 37.00
N GLY A 190 54.45 10.91 36.79
CA GLY A 190 53.43 10.16 37.52
C GLY A 190 53.39 8.66 37.19
N MET A 191 53.88 8.24 36.02
CA MET A 191 53.81 6.85 35.57
C MET A 191 54.72 5.89 36.38
N PRO A 192 54.31 4.61 36.55
CA PRO A 192 55.19 3.55 37.01
C PRO A 192 56.44 3.43 36.13
N GLN A 193 57.57 3.09 36.75
CA GLN A 193 58.87 3.06 36.08
C GLN A 193 58.88 2.15 34.84
N ASP A 194 58.25 0.99 34.89
CA ASP A 194 58.23 0.03 33.78
C ASP A 194 57.44 0.53 32.57
N ALA A 195 56.30 1.20 32.83
CA ALA A 195 55.47 1.81 31.79
C ALA A 195 56.21 2.99 31.15
N ARG A 196 56.79 3.87 31.97
CA ARG A 196 57.61 5.01 31.53
C ARG A 196 58.79 4.54 30.67
N ALA A 197 59.54 3.53 31.11
CA ALA A 197 60.67 2.97 30.35
C ALA A 197 60.21 2.35 29.03
N SER A 198 59.08 1.62 29.03
CA SER A 198 58.52 1.00 27.84
C SER A 198 58.08 2.00 26.78
N ILE A 199 57.57 3.17 27.21
CA ILE A 199 57.16 4.27 26.33
C ILE A 199 58.39 5.00 25.81
N LEU A 200 59.29 5.46 26.69
CA LEU A 200 60.52 6.17 26.32
C LEU A 200 61.38 5.35 25.35
N GLY A 201 61.49 4.03 25.56
CA GLY A 201 62.25 3.14 24.69
C GLY A 201 61.63 2.93 23.29
N ARG A 202 60.43 3.44 23.03
CA ARG A 202 59.74 3.40 21.73
C ARG A 202 59.57 4.76 21.10
N MET A 203 60.10 5.81 21.74
CA MET A 203 60.13 7.16 21.21
C MET A 203 61.36 7.38 20.30
N GLU A 204 61.34 8.46 19.52
CA GLU A 204 62.48 8.99 18.81
C GLU A 204 63.59 9.38 19.82
N ALA A 205 64.83 9.02 19.50
CA ALA A 205 65.94 9.07 20.45
C ALA A 205 66.20 10.49 20.99
N VAL A 206 66.13 11.51 20.13
CA VAL A 206 66.34 12.91 20.54
C VAL A 206 65.20 13.39 21.45
N ARG A 207 63.95 13.03 21.16
CA ARG A 207 62.80 13.34 22.03
C ARG A 207 62.88 12.61 23.38
N ALA A 208 63.21 11.32 23.38
CA ALA A 208 63.34 10.52 24.60
C ALA A 208 64.44 11.07 25.52
N ALA A 209 65.61 11.40 24.95
CA ALA A 209 66.72 11.99 25.69
C ALA A 209 66.32 13.30 26.36
N ARG A 210 65.69 14.21 25.61
CA ARG A 210 65.25 15.51 26.11
C ARG A 210 64.24 15.39 27.25
N LEU A 211 63.24 14.51 27.10
CA LEU A 211 62.26 14.28 28.17
C LEU A 211 62.90 13.66 29.41
N THR A 212 63.88 12.76 29.23
CA THR A 212 64.62 12.13 30.33
C THR A 212 65.48 13.15 31.09
N GLU A 213 66.17 14.05 30.38
CA GLU A 213 66.91 15.16 30.98
C GLU A 213 66.00 16.06 31.83
N ARG A 214 64.81 16.38 31.31
CA ARG A 214 63.85 17.20 32.05
C ARG A 214 63.25 16.48 33.26
N LEU A 215 63.02 15.18 33.18
CA LEU A 215 62.59 14.38 34.33
C LEU A 215 63.68 14.36 35.42
N ALA A 216 64.94 14.21 35.04
CA ALA A 216 66.07 14.27 35.99
C ALA A 216 66.23 15.66 36.62
N ALA A 217 66.03 16.73 35.85
CA ALA A 217 66.10 18.10 36.33
C ALA A 217 64.90 18.50 37.22
N GLY A 218 63.71 17.95 36.95
CA GLY A 218 62.48 18.16 37.73
C GLY A 218 62.45 17.40 39.06
N GLY A 219 63.02 16.19 39.11
CA GLY A 219 63.09 15.36 40.30
C GLY A 219 64.16 15.74 41.34
N SER A 220 64.92 16.82 41.12
CA SER A 220 65.97 17.31 42.03
C SER A 220 65.54 18.52 42.89
N ARG A 221 64.26 18.67 43.21
CA ARG A 221 63.76 19.72 44.12
C ARG A 221 62.76 19.19 45.13
#